data_AF-A0A0C9SCM6-F1
#
_entry.id   AF-A0A0C9SCM6-F1
#
_cell.length_a   1.000
_cell.length_b   1.000
_cell.length_c   1.000
_cell.angle_alpha   90.00
_cell.angle_beta   90.00
_cell.angle_gamma   90.00
#
_symmetry.space_group_name_H-M   'P 1'
#
loop_
_entity.id
_entity.type
_entity.pdbx_description
1 polymer ?
#
loop_
_entity_poly.entity_id
_entity_poly.type
_entity_poly.pdbx_seq_one_letter_code
_entity_poly.pdbx_strand_id
1 'polypeptide(L)' 'RFEMKRPLLYAAVILICMLSLMQSVHGCNPKLRPPDSRNQDCVGELCRKGRCPTPCKCEGENWWCDGFCVL' A
#
# COMPACT_ATOMS: atom_id res chain seq x y z
N ARG A 1 -32.74 2.71 25.18
CA ARG A 1 -31.60 1.78 25.43
C ARG A 1 -30.68 1.82 24.21
N PHE A 2 -29.75 2.78 24.14
CA PHE A 2 -28.86 3.00 22.98
C PHE A 2 -27.49 2.33 23.19
N GLU A 3 -27.48 1.07 23.62
CA GLU A 3 -26.22 0.34 23.91
C GLU A 3 -25.59 -0.31 22.66
N MET A 4 -26.34 -0.46 21.57
CA MET A 4 -25.85 -1.11 20.34
C MET A 4 -24.94 -0.22 19.47
N LYS A 5 -24.92 1.10 19.68
CA LYS A 5 -24.18 2.02 18.80
C LYS A 5 -22.68 2.06 19.08
N ARG A 6 -22.26 1.91 20.35
CA ARG A 6 -20.84 1.96 20.75
C ARG A 6 -20.00 0.83 20.13
N PRO A 7 -20.37 -0.46 20.27
CA PRO A 7 -19.52 -1.55 19.77
C PRO A 7 -19.41 -1.56 18.24
N LEU A 8 -20.50 -1.19 17.54
CA LEU A 8 -20.49 -1.06 16.08
C LEU A 8 -19.53 0.02 15.59
N LEU A 9 -19.46 1.14 16.30
CA LEU A 9 -18.57 2.25 15.95
C LEU A 9 -17.10 1.86 16.15
N TYR A 10 -16.77 1.17 17.26
CA TYR A 10 -15.42 0.61 17.45
C TYR A 10 -15.07 -0.43 16.39
N ALA A 11 -15.98 -1.34 16.06
CA ALA A 11 -15.75 -2.35 15.03
C ALA A 11 -15.48 -1.71 13.65
N ALA A 12 -16.24 -0.68 13.29
CA ALA A 12 -16.03 0.05 12.04
C ALA A 12 -14.65 0.73 12.00
N VAL A 13 -14.25 1.41 13.08
CA VAL A 13 -12.92 2.04 13.18
C VAL A 13 -11.80 1.00 13.09
N ILE A 14 -11.92 -0.12 13.80
CA ILE A 14 -10.93 -1.21 13.77
C ILE A 14 -10.82 -1.80 12.35
N LEU A 15 -11.95 -2.04 11.68
CA LEU A 15 -11.95 -2.55 10.31
C LEU A 15 -11.28 -1.60 9.33
N ILE A 16 -11.56 -0.29 9.41
CA ILE A 16 -10.92 0.72 8.56
C ILE A 16 -9.41 0.77 8.80
N CYS A 17 -8.98 0.73 10.08
CA CYS A 17 -7.57 0.67 10.43
C CYS A 17 -6.89 -0.59 9.88
N MET A 18 -7.52 -1.76 10.04
CA MET A 18 -6.98 -3.04 9.57
C MET A 18 -6.91 -3.11 8.04
N LEU A 19 -7.90 -2.58 7.32
CA LEU A 19 -7.88 -2.49 5.85
C LEU A 19 -6.77 -1.57 5.36
N SER A 20 -6.60 -0.41 6.01
CA SER A 20 -5.52 0.53 5.70
C SER A 20 -4.15 -0.12 5.94
N LEU A 21 -4.00 -0.83 7.06
CA LEU A 21 -2.79 -1.59 7.40
C LEU A 21 -2.53 -2.75 6.42
N MET A 22 -3.56 -3.49 6.00
CA MET A 22 -3.44 -4.60 5.04
C MET A 22 -3.00 -4.13 3.65
N GLN A 23 -3.51 -2.99 3.18
CA GLN A 23 -3.03 -2.37 1.95
C GLN A 23 -1.60 -1.87 2.13
N SER A 24 -1.26 -1.35 3.31
CA SER A 24 0.12 -0.96 3.62
C SER A 24 1.12 -2.10 3.58
N VAL A 25 0.80 -3.30 4.09
CA VAL A 25 1.76 -4.42 4.05
C VAL A 25 2.04 -4.95 2.64
N HIS A 26 1.13 -4.80 1.67
CA HIS A 26 1.45 -5.18 0.29
C HIS A 26 2.48 -4.24 -0.34
N GLY A 27 2.40 -2.93 -0.07
CA GLY A 27 3.43 -1.97 -0.48
C GLY A 27 4.73 -2.06 0.34
N CYS A 28 4.62 -2.27 1.66
CA CYS A 28 5.76 -2.33 2.58
C CYS A 28 6.53 -3.65 2.57
N ASN A 29 6.01 -4.71 1.94
CA ASN A 29 6.69 -6.00 1.97
C ASN A 29 7.68 -6.10 0.79
N PRO A 30 8.99 -5.90 1.03
CA PRO A 30 10.00 -5.96 -0.03
C PRO A 30 10.11 -7.35 -0.67
N LYS A 31 9.49 -8.40 -0.09
CA LYS A 31 9.45 -9.74 -0.71
C LYS A 31 8.39 -9.86 -1.81
N LEU A 32 7.37 -9.00 -1.82
CA LEU A 32 6.35 -8.95 -2.88
C LEU A 32 6.79 -8.07 -4.06
N ARG A 33 7.82 -7.24 -3.85
CA ARG A 33 8.41 -6.42 -4.89
C ARG A 33 8.98 -7.32 -5.99
N PRO A 34 8.63 -7.08 -7.27
CA PRO A 34 9.26 -7.76 -8.38
C PRO A 34 10.77 -7.48 -8.36
N PRO A 35 11.61 -8.49 -8.60
CA PRO A 35 13.05 -8.28 -8.67
C PRO A 35 13.37 -7.30 -9.79
N ASP A 36 14.30 -6.40 -9.50
CA ASP A 36 14.79 -5.40 -10.44
C ASP A 36 15.21 -6.08 -11.74
N SER A 37 14.48 -5.81 -12.82
CA SER A 37 14.63 -6.52 -14.07
C SER A 37 15.47 -5.66 -15.01
N ARG A 38 16.63 -6.17 -15.42
CA ARG A 38 17.57 -5.50 -16.35
C ARG A 38 16.97 -5.05 -17.70
N ASN A 39 15.74 -5.44 -18.02
CA ASN A 39 15.04 -5.11 -19.26
C ASN A 39 13.92 -4.06 -19.08
N GLN A 40 13.59 -3.68 -17.84
CA GLN A 40 12.56 -2.68 -17.53
C GLN A 40 13.08 -1.85 -16.35
N ASP A 41 13.91 -0.86 -16.65
CA ASP A 41 14.75 -0.11 -15.71
C ASP A 41 14.02 0.52 -14.50
N CYS A 42 12.69 0.65 -14.55
CA CYS A 42 11.91 1.23 -13.47
C CYS A 42 11.16 0.20 -12.61
N VAL A 43 11.09 -1.07 -13.00
CA VAL A 43 10.30 -2.08 -12.26
C VAL A 43 11.06 -2.53 -11.01
N GLY A 44 10.41 -2.42 -9.86
CA GLY A 44 11.02 -2.74 -8.56
C GLY A 44 11.70 -1.56 -7.87
N GLU A 45 11.76 -0.37 -8.49
CA GLU A 45 12.19 0.84 -7.78
C GLU A 45 11.19 1.24 -6.68
N LEU A 46 11.65 2.03 -5.70
CA LEU A 46 10.78 2.66 -4.70
C LEU A 46 10.06 3.85 -5.33
N CYS A 47 8.73 3.85 -5.28
CA CYS A 47 7.99 5.07 -5.58
C CYS A 47 7.79 5.87 -4.30
N ARG A 48 8.25 7.12 -4.34
CA ARG A 48 8.04 8.10 -3.28
C ARG A 48 7.21 9.25 -3.83
N LYS A 49 6.13 9.60 -3.13
CA LYS A 49 5.16 10.62 -3.55
C LYS A 49 4.42 10.27 -4.85
N GLY A 50 4.18 9.00 -5.09
CA GLY A 50 3.39 8.49 -6.23
C GLY A 50 4.11 8.54 -7.56
N ARG A 51 5.44 8.70 -7.55
CA ARG A 51 6.22 8.90 -8.78
C ARG A 51 7.08 7.69 -9.10
N CYS A 52 7.01 7.29 -10.36
CA CYS A 52 7.89 6.33 -11.01
C CYS A 52 8.40 6.93 -12.33
N PRO A 53 9.57 6.49 -12.82
CA PRO A 53 9.99 6.80 -14.18
C PRO A 53 8.97 6.25 -15.19
N THR A 54 8.64 7.03 -16.23
CA THR A 54 7.80 6.55 -17.33
C THR A 54 8.55 5.44 -18.09
N PRO A 55 7.93 4.29 -18.41
CA PRO A 55 6.49 4.00 -18.43
C PRO A 55 5.86 3.49 -17.13
N CYS A 56 6.64 3.30 -16.06
CA CYS A 56 6.14 2.66 -14.84
C CYS A 56 5.14 3.50 -14.04
N LYS A 57 4.28 2.81 -13.31
CA LYS A 57 3.30 3.30 -12.34
C LYS A 57 3.67 2.86 -10.92
N CYS A 58 3.29 3.68 -9.96
CA CYS A 58 3.49 3.40 -8.54
C CYS A 58 2.32 2.55 -8.02
N GLU A 59 2.64 1.41 -7.42
CA GLU A 59 1.68 0.51 -6.77
C GLU A 59 2.01 0.35 -5.28
N GLY A 60 0.97 0.27 -4.44
CA GLY A 60 1.11 0.02 -3.00
C GLY A 60 1.53 1.22 -2.13
N GLU A 61 1.75 2.42 -2.69
CA GLU A 61 2.04 3.61 -1.90
C GLU A 61 0.85 4.00 -1.00
N ASN A 62 1.16 4.37 0.23
CA ASN A 62 0.21 4.90 1.20
C ASN A 62 0.94 5.78 2.23
N TRP A 63 0.19 6.30 3.21
CA TRP A 63 0.74 7.21 4.23
C TRP A 63 1.88 6.62 5.07
N TRP A 64 1.95 5.29 5.19
CA TRP A 64 2.88 4.59 6.09
C TRP A 64 4.00 3.84 5.38
N CYS A 65 3.92 3.69 4.05
CA CYS A 65 4.87 2.89 3.29
C CYS A 65 5.11 3.47 1.90
N ASP A 66 6.39 3.46 1.51
CA ASP A 66 6.81 3.66 0.13
C ASP A 66 6.29 2.48 -0.71
N GLY A 67 5.70 2.77 -1.86
CA GLY A 67 5.28 1.74 -2.81
C GLY A 67 6.43 1.27 -3.71
N PHE A 68 6.10 0.54 -4.76
CA PHE A 68 7.07 0.15 -5.78
C PHE A 68 6.57 0.41 -7.20
N CYS A 69 7.51 0.51 -8.12
CA CYS A 69 7.22 0.76 -9.51
C CYS A 69 6.95 -0.55 -10.27
N VAL A 70 5.88 -0.53 -11.07
CA VAL A 70 5.43 -1.61 -11.97
C VAL A 70 5.16 -1.02 -13.35
N LEU A 71 5.13 -1.81 -14.42
CA LEU A 71 4.75 -1.32 -15.75
C LEU A 71 3.28 -0.85 -15.84
#